data_AF-A0A6A4WJI1-F1
#
_entry.id   AF-A0A6A4WJI1-F1
#
_cell.length_a   1.000
_cell.length_b   1.000
_cell.length_c   1.000
_cell.angle_alpha   90.00
_cell.angle_beta   90.00
_cell.angle_gamma   90.00
#
_symmetry.space_group_name_H-M   'P 1'
#
loop_
_entity.id
_entity.type
_entity.pdbx_description
1 polymer ?
#
loop_
_entity_poly.entity_id
_entity_poly.type
_entity_poly.pdbx_seq_one_letter_code
_entity_poly.pdbx_strand_id
1 'polypeptide(L)'
;MRAVVEHYPDTSDFPPIQLLVVNGKEDLTIKISDRGGGVPRSVSDMLFHYLYSTAPKPSASGDAAPLAGYGYGLPLSRLYARYFQGDLIVNSCEGYGTDAIIYLKALAKDANEVLPVFNKSCERHYQSALRAPDWSSHVLGANTGSAGGRNLSTWAAAPPAGTARC
;
A
#
# COMPACT_ATOMS: atom_id res chain seq x y z
N MET A 1 0.30 17.32 -2.28
CA MET A 1 -0.62 18.48 -2.30
C MET A 1 -1.78 18.31 -1.33
N ARG A 2 -2.70 17.34 -1.52
CA ARG A 2 -3.82 17.09 -0.59
C ARG A 2 -3.42 17.12 0.90
N ALA A 3 -2.40 16.34 1.28
CA ALA A 3 -1.94 16.25 2.66
C ALA A 3 -1.52 17.60 3.26
N VAL A 4 -0.84 18.45 2.48
CA VAL A 4 -0.43 19.80 2.93
C VAL A 4 -1.64 20.69 3.15
N VAL A 5 -2.59 20.70 2.21
CA VAL A 5 -3.80 21.54 2.32
C VAL A 5 -4.66 21.12 3.52
N GLU A 6 -4.83 19.81 3.73
CA GLU A 6 -5.61 19.29 4.86
C GLU A 6 -4.91 19.49 6.21
N HIS A 7 -3.56 19.47 6.24
CA HIS A 7 -2.79 19.67 7.47
C HIS A 7 -2.74 21.14 7.92
N TYR A 8 -2.91 22.08 6.99
CA TYR A 8 -2.82 23.52 7.21
C TYR A 8 -4.12 24.24 6.81
N PRO A 9 -5.25 24.00 7.49
CA PRO A 9 -6.56 24.50 7.06
C PRO A 9 -6.73 26.02 7.16
N ASP A 10 -6.04 26.66 8.11
CA ASP A 10 -6.25 28.07 8.47
C ASP A 10 -5.24 29.04 7.83
N THR A 11 -4.29 28.53 7.04
CA THR A 11 -3.26 29.36 6.39
C THR A 11 -3.43 29.34 4.87
N SER A 12 -3.23 30.51 4.27
CA SER A 12 -3.10 30.66 2.81
C SER A 12 -1.65 30.49 2.34
N ASP A 13 -0.70 30.52 3.26
CA ASP A 13 0.73 30.27 3.01
C ASP A 13 1.04 28.81 3.35
N PHE A 14 1.25 28.01 2.30
CA PHE A 14 1.52 26.58 2.41
C PHE A 14 3.02 26.31 2.28
N PRO A 15 3.58 25.39 3.08
CA PRO A 15 4.97 25.02 2.90
C PRO A 15 5.20 24.43 1.50
N PRO A 16 6.30 24.80 0.82
CA PRO A 16 6.56 24.34 -0.53
C PRO A 16 6.86 22.84 -0.54
N ILE A 17 6.36 22.15 -1.57
CA ILE A 17 6.78 20.78 -1.88
C ILE A 17 8.17 20.85 -2.49
N GLN A 18 9.13 20.18 -1.86
CA GLN A 18 10.52 20.19 -2.31
C GLN A 18 10.75 19.06 -3.31
N LEU A 19 11.37 19.38 -4.44
CA LEU A 19 11.80 18.42 -5.44
C LEU A 19 13.31 18.35 -5.47
N LEU A 20 13.85 17.13 -5.37
CA LEU A 20 15.27 16.85 -5.55
C LEU A 20 15.41 15.85 -6.71
N VAL A 21 16.05 16.28 -7.79
CA VAL A 21 16.35 15.44 -8.95
C VAL A 21 17.84 15.21 -8.98
N VAL A 22 18.26 13.95 -8.95
CA VAL A 22 19.66 13.54 -8.97
C VAL A 22 19.88 12.57 -10.11
N ASN A 23 20.80 12.92 -11.00
CA ASN A 23 21.25 12.01 -12.05
C ASN A 23 22.56 11.34 -11.60
N GLY A 24 22.47 10.07 -11.21
CA GLY A 24 23.62 9.24 -10.88
C GLY A 24 24.21 8.55 -12.12
N LYS A 25 25.17 7.65 -11.91
CA LYS A 25 25.74 6.82 -12.98
C LYS A 25 24.78 5.71 -13.43
N GLU A 26 24.04 5.14 -12.48
CA GLU A 26 23.15 3.99 -12.69
C GLU A 26 21.69 4.38 -12.60
N ASP A 27 21.34 5.29 -11.69
CA ASP A 27 19.96 5.65 -11.39
C ASP A 27 19.70 7.16 -11.53
N LEU A 28 18.54 7.49 -12.11
CA LEU A 28 17.89 8.79 -12.04
C LEU A 28 16.92 8.76 -10.86
N THR A 29 17.17 9.59 -9.85
CA THR A 29 16.36 9.65 -8.63
C THR A 29 15.57 10.95 -8.57
N ILE A 30 14.26 10.83 -8.34
CA ILE A 30 13.36 11.95 -8.11
C ILE A 30 12.78 11.80 -6.71
N LYS A 31 13.14 12.71 -5.81
CA LYS A 31 12.58 12.78 -4.46
C LYS A 31 11.61 13.95 -4.36
N ILE A 32 10.41 13.65 -3.88
CA ILE A 32 9.33 14.60 -3.62
C ILE A 32 9.10 14.62 -2.11
N SER A 33 9.34 15.76 -1.47
CA SER A 33 9.20 15.93 -0.02
C SER A 33 8.10 16.94 0.28
N ASP A 34 7.14 16.56 1.10
CA ASP A 34 6.11 17.47 1.62
C ASP A 34 6.22 17.70 3.12
N ARG A 35 5.45 18.67 3.63
CA ARG A 35 5.23 18.91 5.06
C ARG A 35 3.78 18.64 5.44
N GLY A 36 3.18 17.57 4.91
CA GLY A 36 1.76 17.27 5.06
C GLY A 36 1.37 16.54 6.35
N GLY A 37 2.16 16.63 7.42
CA GLY A 37 1.91 15.95 8.70
C GLY A 37 2.28 14.47 8.75
N GLY A 38 2.55 13.83 7.61
CA GLY A 38 3.06 12.46 7.54
C GLY A 38 2.00 11.36 7.78
N VAL A 39 2.45 10.12 7.81
CA VAL A 39 1.64 8.89 7.92
C VAL A 39 2.19 8.03 9.07
N PRO A 40 1.32 7.53 9.96
CA PRO A 40 1.74 6.63 11.02
C PRO A 40 2.40 5.35 10.49
N ARG A 41 3.42 4.89 11.21
CA ARG A 41 4.15 3.65 10.85
C ARG A 41 3.24 2.42 10.76
N SER A 42 2.21 2.34 11.60
CA SER A 42 1.26 1.22 11.65
C SER A 42 0.46 1.03 10.37
N VAL A 43 0.27 2.08 9.56
CA VAL A 43 -0.49 2.04 8.31
C VAL A 43 0.37 2.27 7.07
N SER A 44 1.68 2.45 7.24
CA SER A 44 2.60 2.74 6.13
C SER A 44 2.61 1.63 5.08
N ASP A 45 2.54 0.37 5.50
CA ASP A 45 2.49 -0.78 4.58
C ASP A 45 1.19 -0.83 3.77
N MET A 46 0.09 -0.33 4.34
CA MET A 46 -1.22 -0.29 3.69
C MET A 46 -1.28 0.71 2.53
N LEU A 47 -0.35 1.68 2.46
CA LEU A 47 -0.33 2.71 1.42
C LEU A 47 -0.28 2.12 0.00
N PHE A 48 0.37 0.97 -0.17
CA PHE A 48 0.47 0.29 -1.46
C PHE A 48 -0.63 -0.76 -1.69
N HIS A 49 -1.59 -0.92 -0.77
CA HIS A 49 -2.74 -1.79 -1.01
C HIS A 49 -3.71 -1.14 -1.98
N TYR A 50 -4.14 -1.91 -2.97
CA TYR A 50 -5.23 -1.50 -3.84
C TYR A 50 -6.48 -1.22 -3.01
N LEU A 51 -7.22 -0.18 -3.41
CA LEU A 51 -8.45 0.28 -2.75
C LEU A 51 -8.26 0.87 -1.35
N TYR A 52 -7.04 0.92 -0.80
CA TYR A 52 -6.79 1.63 0.44
C TYR A 52 -6.81 3.15 0.20
N SER A 53 -7.68 3.86 0.90
CA SER A 53 -7.75 5.32 0.84
C SER A 53 -8.29 5.90 2.15
N THR A 54 -7.75 7.06 2.55
CA THR A 54 -8.26 7.85 3.68
C THR A 54 -9.29 8.90 3.24
N ALA A 55 -9.48 9.09 1.94
CA ALA A 55 -10.46 10.02 1.40
C ALA A 55 -11.84 9.36 1.30
N PRO A 56 -12.93 10.14 1.44
CA PRO A 56 -14.28 9.64 1.18
C PRO A 56 -14.39 9.12 -0.26
N LYS A 57 -15.19 8.07 -0.46
CA LYS A 57 -15.41 7.51 -1.79
C LYS A 57 -16.10 8.57 -2.66
N PRO A 58 -15.53 8.88 -3.83
CA PRO A 58 -16.11 9.89 -4.70
C PRO A 58 -17.45 9.44 -5.25
N SER A 59 -18.41 10.36 -5.34
CA SER A 59 -19.69 10.11 -6.00
C SER A 59 -19.47 9.93 -7.50
N ALA A 60 -20.10 8.93 -8.11
CA ALA A 60 -20.03 8.66 -9.55
C ALA A 60 -20.64 9.79 -10.42
N SER A 61 -21.31 10.76 -9.79
CA SER A 61 -21.85 11.97 -10.40
C SER A 61 -20.90 13.15 -10.17
N GLY A 62 -20.06 13.47 -11.15
CA GLY A 62 -19.23 14.67 -11.09
C GLY A 62 -18.25 14.78 -12.25
N ASP A 63 -18.32 15.92 -12.95
CA ASP A 63 -17.59 16.32 -14.17
C ASP A 63 -16.06 16.49 -13.97
N ALA A 64 -15.55 16.25 -12.75
CA ALA A 64 -14.15 16.41 -12.38
C ALA A 64 -13.64 15.19 -11.60
N ALA A 65 -12.49 14.65 -12.03
CA ALA A 65 -11.87 13.53 -11.36
C ALA A 65 -11.40 13.95 -9.94
N PRO A 66 -11.83 13.24 -8.89
CA PRO A 66 -11.45 13.55 -7.51
C PRO A 66 -9.95 13.33 -7.29
N LEU A 67 -9.30 14.22 -6.53
CA LEU A 67 -7.85 14.17 -6.26
C LEU A 67 -7.44 12.90 -5.47
N ALA A 68 -8.36 12.33 -4.70
CA ALA A 68 -8.18 11.10 -3.93
C ALA A 68 -9.51 10.33 -3.80
N GLY A 69 -9.45 9.07 -3.37
CA GLY A 69 -10.65 8.30 -2.97
C GLY A 69 -10.80 6.92 -3.63
N TYR A 70 -10.11 6.65 -4.75
CA TYR A 70 -10.13 5.31 -5.36
C TYR A 70 -9.05 4.35 -4.82
N GLY A 71 -7.92 4.88 -4.30
CA GLY A 71 -6.86 4.05 -3.73
C GLY A 71 -6.02 3.25 -4.74
N TYR A 72 -5.97 3.67 -6.02
CA TYR A 72 -5.12 3.04 -7.05
C TYR A 72 -3.82 3.79 -7.34
N GLY A 73 -3.75 5.08 -7.01
CA GLY A 73 -2.66 5.95 -7.47
C GLY A 73 -1.27 5.45 -7.07
N LEU A 74 -1.02 5.31 -5.77
CA LEU A 74 0.28 4.89 -5.28
C LEU A 74 0.73 3.48 -5.72
N PRO A 75 -0.11 2.42 -5.63
CA PRO A 75 0.29 1.12 -6.15
C PRO A 75 0.54 1.13 -7.66
N LEU A 76 -0.27 1.87 -8.44
CA LEU A 76 -0.09 1.95 -9.89
C LEU A 76 1.18 2.75 -10.27
N SER A 77 1.46 3.87 -9.58
CA SER A 77 2.70 4.62 -9.76
C SER A 77 3.94 3.75 -9.48
N ARG A 78 3.87 2.87 -8.48
CA ARG A 78 4.95 1.92 -8.20
C ARG A 78 5.11 0.88 -9.31
N LEU A 79 4.01 0.40 -9.90
CA LEU A 79 4.07 -0.48 -11.07
C LEU A 79 4.76 0.20 -12.26
N TYR A 80 4.42 1.47 -12.54
CA TYR A 80 5.08 2.22 -13.62
C TYR A 80 6.58 2.36 -13.40
N ALA A 81 7.01 2.66 -12.17
CA ALA A 81 8.44 2.74 -11.85
C ALA A 81 9.14 1.37 -12.03
N ARG A 82 8.52 0.29 -11.54
CA ARG A 82 9.07 -1.06 -11.60
C ARG A 82 9.10 -1.67 -13.00
N TYR A 83 8.23 -1.20 -13.90
CA TYR A 83 8.16 -1.71 -15.27
C TYR A 83 9.52 -1.67 -15.97
N PHE A 84 10.31 -0.61 -15.73
CA PHE A 84 11.66 -0.45 -16.27
C PHE A 84 12.76 -0.57 -15.20
N GLN A 85 12.65 -1.58 -14.31
CA GLN A 85 13.65 -1.89 -13.27
C GLN A 85 13.89 -0.77 -12.23
N GLY A 86 12.96 0.18 -12.13
CA GLY A 86 12.95 1.20 -11.08
C GLY A 86 12.22 0.74 -9.82
N ASP A 87 11.97 1.67 -8.91
CA ASP A 87 11.02 1.48 -7.80
C ASP A 87 10.47 2.82 -7.31
N LEU A 88 9.36 2.77 -6.58
CA LEU A 88 8.82 3.89 -5.82
C LEU A 88 8.78 3.51 -4.34
N ILE A 89 9.46 4.30 -3.51
CA ILE A 89 9.51 4.14 -2.06
C ILE A 89 8.84 5.35 -1.41
N VAL A 90 8.04 5.12 -0.38
CA VAL A 90 7.45 6.19 0.45
C VAL A 90 7.97 6.04 1.86
N ASN A 91 8.61 7.09 2.36
CA ASN A 91 9.09 7.20 3.72
C ASN A 91 8.37 8.36 4.38
N SER A 92 7.66 8.10 5.47
CA SER A 92 6.90 9.13 6.17
C SER A 92 7.35 9.29 7.60
N CYS A 93 7.36 10.53 8.07
CA CYS A 93 7.60 10.90 9.46
C CYS A 93 6.32 11.53 10.00
N GLU A 94 5.56 10.74 10.79
CA GLU A 94 4.35 11.20 11.46
C GLU A 94 4.63 12.46 12.30
N GLY A 95 3.76 13.46 12.17
CA GLY A 95 3.91 14.78 12.76
C GLY A 95 4.76 15.77 11.95
N TYR A 96 5.36 15.34 10.83
CA TYR A 96 6.22 16.20 10.01
C TYR A 96 5.82 16.21 8.52
N GLY A 97 5.96 15.08 7.83
CA GLY A 97 5.81 15.05 6.37
C GLY A 97 6.18 13.72 5.74
N THR A 98 6.10 13.67 4.42
CA THR A 98 6.36 12.45 3.64
C THR A 98 7.33 12.70 2.49
N ASP A 99 8.27 11.77 2.34
CA ASP A 99 9.20 11.66 1.22
C ASP A 99 8.76 10.52 0.30
N ALA A 100 8.43 10.84 -0.95
CA ALA A 100 8.25 9.86 -2.03
C ALA A 100 9.47 9.89 -2.95
N ILE A 101 10.14 8.75 -3.09
CA ILE A 101 11.37 8.62 -3.88
C ILE A 101 11.10 7.66 -5.04
N ILE A 102 11.32 8.15 -6.25
CA ILE A 102 11.22 7.39 -7.49
C ILE A 102 12.64 7.14 -7.99
N TYR A 103 12.97 5.86 -8.20
CA TYR A 103 14.20 5.41 -8.83
C TYR A 103 13.89 4.95 -10.24
N LEU A 104 14.65 5.45 -11.22
CA LEU A 104 14.59 5.03 -12.61
C LEU A 104 16.00 4.71 -13.09
N LYS A 105 16.14 3.87 -14.12
CA LYS A 105 17.45 3.63 -14.75
C LYS A 105 17.92 4.87 -15.50
N ALA A 106 19.16 5.28 -15.26
CA ALA A 106 19.77 6.42 -15.94
C ALA A 106 20.07 6.11 -17.43
N LEU A 107 20.35 4.84 -17.75
CA LEU A 107 20.69 4.40 -19.09
C LEU A 107 19.57 3.52 -19.68
N ALA A 108 19.16 3.85 -20.91
CA ALA A 108 18.06 3.15 -21.59
C ALA A 108 18.34 1.65 -21.82
N LYS A 109 19.61 1.25 -22.02
CA LYS A 109 20.00 -0.15 -22.19
C LYS A 109 19.73 -1.03 -20.96
N ASP A 110 19.66 -0.42 -19.78
CA ASP A 110 19.43 -1.10 -18.51
C ASP A 110 17.94 -1.06 -18.11
N ALA A 111 17.14 -0.24 -18.79
CA ALA A 111 15.70 -0.05 -18.61
C ALA A 111 14.89 -1.14 -19.36
N ASN A 112 15.09 -2.40 -18.98
CA ASN A 112 14.38 -3.53 -19.57
C ASN A 112 13.01 -3.75 -18.90
N GLU A 113 12.04 -4.21 -19.68
CA GLU A 113 10.69 -4.49 -19.20
C GLU A 113 10.67 -5.63 -18.17
N VAL A 114 9.91 -5.44 -17.08
CA VAL A 114 9.64 -6.46 -16.08
C VAL A 114 8.22 -6.99 -16.25
N LEU A 115 8.10 -8.14 -16.91
CA LEU A 115 6.81 -8.76 -17.21
C LEU A 115 6.49 -9.91 -16.24
N PRO A 116 5.24 -10.04 -15.76
CA PRO A 116 4.84 -11.19 -14.98
C PRO A 116 4.82 -12.45 -15.84
N VAL A 117 5.56 -13.49 -15.43
CA VAL A 117 5.61 -14.79 -16.11
C VAL A 117 4.77 -15.79 -15.34
N PHE A 118 3.71 -16.30 -15.96
CA PHE A 118 2.90 -17.36 -15.36
C PHE A 118 3.68 -18.68 -15.33
N ASN A 119 3.88 -19.23 -14.14
CA ASN A 119 4.58 -20.51 -13.93
C ASN A 119 4.07 -21.23 -12.66
N LYS A 120 4.65 -22.40 -12.35
CA LYS A 120 4.31 -23.18 -11.15
C LYS A 120 4.55 -22.43 -9.83
N SER A 121 5.40 -21.41 -9.81
CA SER A 121 5.56 -20.54 -8.64
C SER A 121 4.36 -19.61 -8.46
N CYS A 122 3.80 -19.07 -9.53
CA CYS A 122 2.56 -18.29 -9.48
C CYS A 122 1.38 -19.13 -8.99
N GLU A 123 1.25 -20.37 -9.47
CA GLU A 123 0.20 -21.29 -9.03
C GLU A 123 0.24 -21.52 -7.50
N ARG A 124 1.45 -21.75 -6.95
CA ARG A 124 1.64 -21.87 -5.50
C ARG A 124 1.27 -20.61 -4.73
N HIS A 125 1.49 -19.42 -5.32
CA HIS A 125 1.10 -18.15 -4.71
C HIS A 125 -0.42 -17.99 -4.62
N TYR A 126 -1.17 -18.41 -5.65
CA TYR A 126 -2.64 -18.37 -5.63
C TYR A 126 -3.26 -19.45 -4.73
N GLN A 127 -2.62 -20.62 -4.65
CA GLN A 127 -3.10 -21.75 -3.84
C GLN A 127 -2.61 -21.70 -2.39
N SER A 128 -1.81 -20.71 -1.99
CA SER A 128 -1.26 -20.65 -0.64
C SER A 128 -2.38 -20.50 0.38
N ALA A 129 -2.63 -21.55 1.16
CA ALA A 129 -3.53 -21.48 2.31
C ALA A 129 -2.99 -20.49 3.35
N LEU A 130 -3.90 -19.96 4.18
CA LEU A 130 -3.54 -19.14 5.34
C LEU A 130 -2.52 -19.90 6.20
N ARG A 131 -1.29 -19.40 6.25
CA ARG A 131 -0.24 -19.92 7.12
C ARG A 131 -0.39 -19.32 8.51
N ALA A 132 -0.03 -20.09 9.54
CA ALA A 132 0.18 -19.54 10.87
C ALA A 132 1.26 -18.46 10.80
N PRO A 133 1.12 -17.35 11.54
CA PRO A 133 2.13 -16.31 11.55
C PRO A 133 3.46 -16.86 12.08
N ASP A 134 4.55 -16.46 11.43
CA ASP A 134 5.91 -16.89 11.82
C ASP A 134 6.36 -16.25 13.15
N TRP A 135 5.66 -15.21 13.61
CA TRP A 135 5.99 -14.45 14.81
C TRP A 135 4.86 -14.48 15.82
N SER A 136 5.23 -14.35 17.10
CA SER A 136 4.26 -14.18 18.18
C SER A 136 3.44 -12.92 17.94
N SER A 137 2.12 -13.05 17.95
CA SER A 137 1.21 -11.91 18.01
C SER A 137 0.76 -11.68 19.45
N HIS A 138 0.56 -10.42 19.82
CA HIS A 138 -0.15 -10.13 21.06
C HIS A 138 -1.59 -10.64 20.91
N VAL A 139 -1.91 -11.72 21.61
CA VAL A 139 -3.30 -12.12 21.84
C VAL A 139 -3.90 -11.01 22.70
N LEU A 140 -4.84 -10.24 22.15
CA LEU A 140 -5.69 -9.37 22.98
C LEU A 140 -6.32 -10.26 24.05
N GLY A 141 -5.89 -10.12 25.31
CA GLY A 141 -6.26 -11.00 26.42
C GLY A 141 -7.78 -11.20 26.49
N ALA A 142 -8.29 -12.42 26.69
CA ALA A 142 -8.23 -13.09 27.98
C ALA A 142 -8.44 -12.08 29.13
N ASN A 143 -9.59 -11.41 29.13
CA ASN A 143 -10.09 -10.72 30.29
C ASN A 143 -10.40 -11.78 31.36
N THR A 144 -9.44 -12.05 32.25
CA THR A 144 -9.68 -12.81 33.49
C THR A 144 -10.50 -11.95 34.44
N GLY A 145 -11.79 -11.85 34.15
CA GLY A 145 -12.82 -11.28 35.00
C GLY A 145 -13.97 -12.27 35.05
N SER A 146 -14.01 -13.07 36.11
CA SER A 146 -15.13 -13.89 36.54
C SER A 146 -16.51 -13.29 36.20
N ALA A 147 -17.25 -13.88 35.26
CA ALA A 147 -18.69 -14.14 35.37
C ALA A 147 -19.27 -14.77 34.07
N GLY A 148 -19.92 -15.92 34.24
CA GLY A 148 -21.08 -16.32 33.42
C GLY A 148 -20.78 -16.95 32.06
N GLY A 149 -20.79 -18.28 32.01
CA GLY A 149 -20.54 -19.05 30.79
C GLY A 149 -21.51 -18.76 29.64
N ARG A 150 -21.06 -19.09 28.43
CA ARG A 150 -21.89 -19.56 27.31
C ARG A 150 -21.02 -20.35 26.32
N ASN A 151 -21.62 -21.43 25.84
CA ASN A 151 -21.03 -22.61 25.23
C ASN A 151 -20.19 -22.39 23.97
N LEU A 152 -19.08 -23.12 23.89
CA LEU A 152 -18.37 -23.50 22.67
C LEU A 152 -19.10 -24.70 22.02
N SER A 153 -19.84 -24.44 20.94
CA SER A 153 -20.12 -25.40 19.86
C SER A 153 -20.59 -24.59 18.65
N THR A 154 -19.81 -24.54 17.58
CA THR A 154 -20.04 -25.45 16.44
C THR A 154 -18.84 -25.34 15.50
N TRP A 155 -18.21 -26.48 15.25
CA TRP A 155 -17.26 -26.65 14.16
C TRP A 155 -18.00 -26.50 12.83
N ALA A 156 -17.47 -25.65 11.95
CA ALA A 156 -17.91 -25.57 10.57
C ALA A 156 -17.67 -26.93 9.89
N ALA A 157 -18.75 -27.54 9.43
CA ALA A 157 -18.75 -28.76 8.66
C ALA A 157 -17.95 -28.59 7.36
N ALA A 158 -17.04 -29.52 7.09
CA ALA A 158 -16.37 -29.67 5.80
C ALA A 158 -17.41 -30.02 4.70
N PRO A 159 -17.27 -29.49 3.47
CA PRO A 159 -18.12 -29.91 2.36
C PRO A 159 -17.75 -31.34 1.91
N PRO A 160 -18.72 -32.17 1.51
CA PRO A 160 -18.46 -33.55 1.10
C PRO A 160 -17.78 -33.63 -0.27
N ALA A 161 -16.88 -34.61 -0.39
CA ALA A 161 -16.20 -34.97 -1.62
C ALA A 161 -17.20 -35.43 -2.70
N GLY A 162 -17.27 -34.69 -3.80
CA GLY A 162 -17.99 -35.08 -5.00
C GLY A 162 -17.18 -36.07 -5.83
N THR A 163 -17.64 -37.32 -5.85
CA THR A 163 -17.14 -38.42 -6.68
C THR A 163 -17.17 -38.07 -8.18
N ALA A 164 -16.02 -38.18 -8.83
CA ALA A 164 -15.92 -38.30 -10.27
C ALA A 164 -16.56 -39.63 -10.72
N ARG A 165 -17.40 -39.59 -11.76
CA ARG A 165 -17.70 -40.73 -12.63
C ARG A 165 -17.58 -40.26 -14.09
N CYS A 166 -17.14 -41.21 -14.90
CA CYS A 166 -16.60 -41.16 -16.26
C CYS A 166 -17.25 -40.19 -17.23
#